data_AF-A0A1V2IDQ4-F1
#
_entry.id   AF-A0A1V2IDQ4-F1
#
_cell.length_a   1.000
_cell.length_b   1.000
_cell.length_c   1.000
_cell.angle_alpha   90.00
_cell.angle_beta   90.00
_cell.angle_gamma   90.00
#
_symmetry.space_group_name_H-M   'P 1'
#
loop_
_entity.id
_entity.type
_entity.pdbx_description
1 polymer ?
#
loop_
_entity_poly.entity_id
_entity_poly.type
_entity_poly.pdbx_seq_one_letter_code
_entity_poly.pdbx_strand_id
1 'polypeptide(L)'
;MLAAAIVLVVILTGRSGSERDNGQPSVPVAATPTTSAPSQAVIQLRTIDDLLSRSGSARGTVVAAVQQIANCTDLSGAETDLLSAAAGRDALVDEVDSLAVSAIPDGRGMVADLRTAWVESAAADRAYAAWAREVAGICVPPAPTTSSSLLAQQHSVEATVAKQQFVASWNDLARRYGLASRSADEI
;
A
#
# COMPACT_ATOMS: atom_id res chain seq x y z
N MET A 1 20.08 9.38 7.37
CA MET A 1 20.47 8.02 7.77
C MET A 1 20.11 7.83 9.22
N LEU A 2 19.05 7.06 9.50
CA LEU A 2 18.64 6.70 10.86
C LEU A 2 18.53 5.18 10.91
N ALA A 3 19.35 4.61 11.78
CA ALA A 3 19.64 3.20 11.89
C ALA A 3 18.52 2.43 12.61
N ALA A 4 18.23 1.24 12.11
CA ALA A 4 17.33 0.27 12.73
C ALA A 4 17.99 -0.32 13.99
N ALA A 5 17.26 -0.32 15.12
CA ALA A 5 17.65 -1.03 16.32
C ALA A 5 16.97 -2.41 16.33
N ILE A 6 17.79 -3.46 16.16
CA ILE A 6 17.43 -4.87 16.34
C ILE A 6 17.49 -5.16 17.84
N VAL A 7 16.36 -5.54 18.46
CA VAL A 7 16.35 -6.06 19.84
C VAL A 7 16.42 -7.58 19.79
N LEU A 8 17.61 -8.09 20.12
CA LEU A 8 17.92 -9.49 20.37
C LEU A 8 17.52 -9.83 21.81
N VAL A 9 16.54 -10.71 22.02
CA VAL A 9 16.23 -11.23 23.36
C VAL A 9 17.12 -12.44 23.64
N VAL A 10 18.07 -12.26 24.56
CA VAL A 10 18.92 -13.30 25.14
C VAL A 10 18.14 -14.02 26.22
N ILE A 11 17.93 -15.34 26.07
CA ILE A 11 17.34 -16.18 27.11
C ILE A 11 18.42 -16.56 28.12
N LEU A 12 18.32 -16.03 29.34
CA LEU A 12 19.16 -16.42 30.47
C LEU A 12 18.63 -17.74 31.07
N THR A 13 19.45 -18.78 31.04
CA THR A 13 19.19 -20.04 31.75
C THR A 13 19.47 -19.86 33.25
N GLY A 14 18.41 -19.79 34.06
CA GLY A 14 18.49 -19.85 35.52
C GLY A 14 18.34 -21.29 36.02
N ARG A 15 19.30 -21.74 36.84
CA ARG A 15 19.36 -23.07 37.47
C ARG A 15 19.35 -22.90 38.99
N SER A 16 18.29 -23.33 39.67
CA SER A 16 18.17 -23.65 41.11
C SER A 16 16.79 -24.28 41.26
N GLY A 17 16.48 -25.29 42.07
CA GLY A 17 17.09 -25.98 43.21
C GLY A 17 15.93 -26.79 43.81
N SER A 18 16.19 -28.00 44.28
CA SER A 18 15.18 -28.96 44.74
C SER A 18 14.49 -28.55 46.04
N GLU A 19 13.18 -28.77 46.15
CA GLU A 19 12.51 -29.11 47.42
C GLU A 19 11.19 -29.85 47.15
N ARG A 20 10.93 -30.88 47.96
CA ARG A 20 9.76 -31.76 47.89
C ARG A 20 8.65 -31.14 48.72
N ASP A 21 7.43 -31.07 48.19
CA ASP A 21 6.22 -31.14 49.01
C ASP A 21 5.12 -31.90 48.27
N ASN A 22 4.47 -32.78 49.00
CA ASN A 22 3.52 -33.78 48.54
C ASN A 22 2.11 -33.22 48.75
N GLY A 23 1.68 -32.37 47.82
CA GLY A 23 0.32 -31.83 47.77
C GLY A 23 -0.26 -32.11 46.38
N GLN A 24 -1.29 -32.94 46.32
CA GLN A 24 -2.03 -33.28 45.10
C GLN A 24 -2.47 -31.99 44.38
N PRO A 25 -1.92 -31.66 43.19
CA PRO A 25 -2.37 -30.48 42.47
C PRO A 25 -3.68 -30.82 41.75
N SER A 26 -4.78 -30.20 42.18
CA SER A 26 -5.90 -29.97 41.28
C SER A 26 -5.36 -29.14 40.12
N VAL A 27 -5.10 -29.80 38.99
CA VAL A 27 -4.70 -29.16 37.74
C VAL A 27 -5.69 -28.04 37.44
N PRO A 28 -5.27 -26.77 37.37
CA PRO A 28 -6.12 -25.77 36.75
C PRO A 28 -6.31 -26.22 35.31
N VAL A 29 -7.55 -26.49 34.93
CA VAL A 29 -7.91 -26.66 33.52
C VAL A 29 -7.51 -25.36 32.85
N ALA A 30 -6.38 -25.40 32.14
CA ALA A 30 -5.96 -24.32 31.29
C ALA A 30 -7.11 -24.08 30.30
N ALA A 31 -7.78 -22.94 30.43
CA ALA A 31 -8.72 -22.48 29.43
C ALA A 31 -7.94 -22.45 28.12
N THR A 32 -8.25 -23.38 27.22
CA THR A 32 -7.80 -23.32 25.84
C THR A 32 -8.17 -21.94 25.32
N PRO A 33 -7.23 -21.17 24.73
CA PRO A 33 -7.58 -19.90 24.12
C PRO A 33 -8.61 -20.22 23.04
N THR A 34 -9.86 -19.84 23.30
CA THR A 34 -10.92 -19.99 22.31
C THR A 34 -10.61 -18.92 21.28
N THR A 35 -9.92 -19.31 20.20
CA THR A 35 -9.71 -18.45 19.04
C THR A 35 -11.09 -18.10 18.51
N SER A 36 -11.62 -16.95 18.92
CA SER A 36 -12.87 -16.43 18.38
C SER A 36 -12.67 -16.19 16.90
N ALA A 37 -13.65 -16.59 16.09
CA ALA A 37 -13.62 -16.33 14.65
C ALA A 37 -13.45 -14.81 14.42
N PRO A 38 -12.67 -14.39 13.41
CA PRO A 38 -12.50 -12.98 13.09
C PRO A 38 -13.86 -12.35 12.77
N SER A 39 -14.07 -11.12 13.21
CA SER A 39 -15.30 -10.37 12.88
C SER A 39 -15.39 -10.14 11.37
N GLN A 40 -16.61 -9.92 10.86
CA GLN A 40 -16.83 -9.61 9.44
C GLN A 40 -16.05 -8.36 8.99
N ALA A 41 -15.89 -7.37 9.88
CA ALA A 41 -15.07 -6.18 9.61
C ALA A 41 -13.59 -6.54 9.38
N VAL A 42 -13.03 -7.43 10.19
CA VAL A 42 -11.64 -7.91 10.02
C VAL A 42 -11.49 -8.67 8.70
N ILE A 43 -12.47 -9.48 8.32
CA ILE A 43 -12.45 -10.19 7.03
C ILE A 43 -12.43 -9.20 5.87
N GLN A 44 -13.35 -8.22 5.85
CA GLN A 44 -13.42 -7.22 4.77
C GLN A 44 -12.17 -6.33 4.72
N LEU A 45 -11.63 -5.92 5.86
CA LEU A 45 -10.39 -5.15 5.93
C LEU A 45 -9.18 -5.94 5.42
N ARG A 46 -9.09 -7.24 5.72
CA ARG A 46 -8.03 -8.10 5.18
C ARG A 46 -8.11 -8.23 3.66
N THR A 47 -9.32 -8.34 3.10
CA THR A 47 -9.51 -8.32 1.64
C THR A 47 -9.00 -7.02 1.02
N ILE A 48 -9.24 -5.87 1.66
CA ILE A 48 -8.66 -4.59 1.23
C ILE A 48 -7.13 -4.62 1.34
N ASP A 49 -6.58 -5.11 2.45
CA ASP A 49 -5.12 -5.20 2.68
C ASP A 49 -4.39 -6.04 1.61
N ASP A 50 -5.04 -7.12 1.16
CA ASP A 50 -4.53 -7.99 0.09
C ASP A 50 -4.47 -7.23 -1.26
N LEU A 51 -5.44 -6.34 -1.53
CA LEU A 51 -5.37 -5.46 -2.70
C LEU A 51 -4.21 -4.46 -2.59
N LEU A 52 -4.06 -3.82 -1.43
CA LEU A 52 -2.99 -2.83 -1.19
C LEU A 52 -1.61 -3.45 -1.40
N SER A 53 -1.42 -4.69 -0.92
CA SER A 53 -0.16 -5.42 -1.07
C SER A 53 0.20 -5.69 -2.53
N ARG A 54 -0.79 -5.82 -3.43
CA ARG A 54 -0.55 -5.96 -4.87
C ARG A 54 -0.25 -4.62 -5.54
N SER A 55 -0.89 -3.52 -5.11
CA SER A 55 -0.65 -2.16 -5.63
C SER A 55 0.81 -1.73 -5.48
N GLY A 56 1.41 -1.99 -4.31
CA GLY A 56 2.79 -1.57 -4.00
C GLY A 56 3.88 -2.08 -4.95
N SER A 57 3.61 -3.11 -5.75
CA SER A 57 4.59 -3.72 -6.67
C SER A 57 4.96 -2.83 -7.87
N ALA A 58 4.08 -1.93 -8.31
CA ALA A 58 4.29 -1.11 -9.51
C ALA A 58 5.09 0.18 -9.26
N ARG A 59 5.24 0.61 -8.00
CA ARG A 59 5.76 1.95 -7.67
C ARG A 59 7.21 2.16 -8.09
N GLY A 60 8.07 1.16 -7.87
CA GLY A 60 9.48 1.24 -8.25
C GLY A 60 9.64 1.47 -9.75
N THR A 61 8.85 0.74 -10.55
CA THR A 61 8.82 0.85 -12.02
C THR A 61 8.37 2.25 -12.48
N VAL A 62 7.29 2.78 -11.91
CA VAL A 62 6.78 4.12 -12.27
C VAL A 62 7.79 5.21 -11.94
N VAL A 63 8.41 5.16 -10.75
CA VAL A 63 9.44 6.13 -10.36
C VAL A 63 10.64 6.06 -11.30
N ALA A 64 11.09 4.86 -11.66
CA ALA A 64 12.17 4.66 -12.61
C ALA A 64 11.82 5.23 -14.00
N ALA A 65 10.62 4.97 -14.51
CA ALA A 65 10.15 5.47 -15.81
C ALA A 65 10.08 7.00 -15.86
N VAL A 66 9.54 7.66 -14.83
CA VAL A 66 9.51 9.13 -14.77
C VAL A 66 10.94 9.71 -14.74
N GLN A 67 11.87 9.07 -14.03
CA GLN A 67 13.27 9.47 -14.04
C GLN A 67 13.95 9.25 -15.40
N GLN A 68 13.60 8.17 -16.10
CA GLN A 68 14.11 7.93 -17.45
C GLN A 68 13.69 9.05 -18.40
N ILE A 69 12.42 9.45 -18.35
CA ILE A 69 11.90 10.56 -19.17
C ILE A 69 12.61 11.87 -18.81
N ALA A 70 12.68 12.21 -17.52
CA ALA A 70 13.31 13.46 -17.06
C ALA A 70 14.77 13.59 -17.53
N ASN A 71 15.50 12.47 -17.59
CA ASN A 71 16.89 12.41 -18.02
C ASN A 71 17.08 12.11 -19.52
N CYS A 72 16.00 12.10 -20.32
CA CYS A 72 16.02 11.77 -21.75
C CYS A 72 16.68 10.43 -22.08
N THR A 73 16.48 9.45 -21.21
CA THR A 73 16.91 8.05 -21.40
C THR A 73 15.70 7.18 -21.72
N ASP A 74 15.91 5.95 -22.20
CA ASP A 74 14.90 4.90 -22.47
C ASP A 74 13.42 5.33 -22.53
N LEU A 75 13.09 6.27 -23.42
CA LEU A 75 11.77 6.89 -23.46
C LEU A 75 10.67 5.89 -23.84
N SER A 76 11.01 4.94 -24.72
CA SER A 76 10.10 3.88 -25.15
C SER A 76 9.87 2.84 -24.05
N GLY A 77 10.90 2.50 -23.27
CA GLY A 77 10.75 1.65 -22.09
C GLY A 77 9.90 2.33 -21.03
N ALA A 78 10.19 3.60 -20.73
CA ALA A 78 9.42 4.40 -19.78
C ALA A 78 7.94 4.50 -20.16
N GLU A 79 7.63 4.76 -21.44
CA GLU A 79 6.26 4.77 -21.95
C GLU A 79 5.56 3.41 -21.71
N THR A 80 6.22 2.30 -22.07
CA THR A 80 5.67 0.96 -21.94
C THR A 80 5.38 0.63 -20.48
N ASP A 81 6.33 0.93 -19.59
CA ASP A 81 6.24 0.68 -18.16
C ASP A 81 5.10 1.48 -17.52
N LEU A 82 4.94 2.75 -17.88
CA LEU A 82 3.86 3.61 -17.39
C LEU A 82 2.49 3.14 -17.88
N LEU A 83 2.35 2.74 -19.15
CA LEU A 83 1.09 2.19 -19.66
C LEU A 83 0.72 0.86 -18.99
N SER A 84 1.71 0.00 -18.72
CA SER A 84 1.52 -1.23 -17.95
C SER A 84 1.06 -0.93 -16.52
N ALA A 85 1.70 0.06 -15.88
CA ALA A 85 1.35 0.49 -14.53
C ALA A 85 -0.08 1.09 -14.47
N ALA A 86 -0.49 1.86 -15.48
CA ALA A 86 -1.85 2.37 -15.59
C ALA A 86 -2.88 1.22 -15.71
N ALA A 87 -2.61 0.23 -16.55
CA ALA A 87 -3.48 -0.93 -16.71
C ALA A 87 -3.61 -1.76 -15.42
N GLY A 88 -2.50 -1.92 -14.67
CA GLY A 88 -2.54 -2.57 -13.36
C GLY A 88 -3.42 -1.84 -12.36
N ARG A 89 -3.43 -0.50 -12.37
CA ARG A 89 -4.30 0.32 -11.52
C ARG A 89 -5.76 0.28 -11.94
N ASP A 90 -6.05 0.24 -13.23
CA ASP A 90 -7.42 0.03 -13.72
C ASP A 90 -8.00 -1.30 -13.22
N ALA A 91 -7.21 -2.38 -13.28
CA ALA A 91 -7.62 -3.67 -12.74
C ALA A 91 -7.91 -3.61 -11.24
N LEU A 92 -7.09 -2.88 -10.47
CA LEU A 92 -7.33 -2.66 -9.04
C LEU A 92 -8.62 -1.87 -8.79
N VAL A 93 -8.95 -0.87 -9.62
CA VAL A 93 -10.20 -0.11 -9.53
C VAL A 93 -11.41 -1.03 -9.72
N ASP A 94 -11.38 -1.90 -10.73
CA ASP A 94 -12.46 -2.88 -10.98
C ASP A 94 -12.65 -3.82 -9.78
N GLU A 95 -11.55 -4.27 -9.17
CA GLU A 95 -11.61 -5.11 -7.97
C GLU A 95 -12.16 -4.36 -6.76
N VAL A 96 -11.77 -3.10 -6.56
CA VAL A 96 -12.27 -2.25 -5.46
C VAL A 96 -13.77 -2.02 -5.56
N ASP A 97 -14.29 -1.83 -6.78
CA ASP A 97 -15.71 -1.59 -7.04
C ASP A 97 -16.58 -2.83 -6.69
N SER A 98 -15.96 -4.01 -6.56
CA SER A 98 -16.62 -5.27 -6.18
C SER A 98 -16.58 -5.58 -4.67
N LEU A 99 -15.87 -4.78 -3.87
CA LEU A 99 -15.63 -5.11 -2.46
C LEU A 99 -16.88 -4.98 -1.59
N ALA A 100 -17.10 -5.99 -0.75
CA ALA A 100 -18.04 -5.88 0.35
C ALA A 100 -17.40 -5.09 1.51
N VAL A 101 -18.00 -3.96 1.87
CA VAL A 101 -17.50 -3.08 2.96
C VAL A 101 -18.55 -2.70 4.00
N SER A 102 -19.68 -3.40 3.99
CA SER A 102 -20.84 -3.11 4.86
C SER A 102 -20.58 -3.30 6.35
N ALA A 103 -19.58 -4.09 6.74
CA ALA A 103 -19.22 -4.31 8.14
C ALA A 103 -18.14 -3.33 8.63
N ILE A 104 -17.57 -2.52 7.74
CA ILE A 104 -16.54 -1.53 8.06
C ILE A 104 -17.22 -0.19 8.38
N PRO A 105 -16.95 0.42 9.55
CA PRO A 105 -17.37 1.79 9.83
C PRO A 105 -16.88 2.73 8.72
N ASP A 106 -17.81 3.42 8.07
CA ASP A 106 -17.55 4.26 6.89
C ASP A 106 -16.76 3.56 5.75
N GLY A 107 -16.97 2.26 5.57
CA GLY A 107 -16.26 1.47 4.56
C GLY A 107 -16.44 1.98 3.12
N ARG A 108 -17.61 2.56 2.81
CA ARG A 108 -17.87 3.14 1.48
C ARG A 108 -17.05 4.41 1.22
N GLY A 109 -16.91 5.29 2.21
CA GLY A 109 -16.07 6.49 2.09
C GLY A 109 -14.60 6.09 1.90
N MET A 110 -14.11 5.18 2.74
CA MET A 110 -12.74 4.68 2.63
C MET A 110 -12.45 4.04 1.26
N VAL A 111 -13.34 3.19 0.73
CA VAL A 111 -13.14 2.59 -0.61
C VAL A 111 -13.25 3.63 -1.73
N ALA A 112 -14.09 4.66 -1.59
CA ALA A 112 -14.16 5.73 -2.58
C ALA A 112 -12.85 6.55 -2.66
N ASP A 113 -12.19 6.80 -1.53
CA ASP A 113 -10.87 7.43 -1.50
C ASP A 113 -9.81 6.54 -2.18
N LEU A 114 -9.81 5.24 -1.89
CA LEU A 114 -8.90 4.27 -2.54
C LEU A 114 -9.10 4.21 -4.05
N ARG A 115 -10.36 4.14 -4.48
CA ARG A 115 -10.74 4.18 -5.89
C ARG A 115 -10.22 5.44 -6.57
N THR A 116 -10.43 6.60 -5.95
CA THR A 116 -9.96 7.89 -6.47
C THR A 116 -8.43 7.90 -6.58
N ALA A 117 -7.72 7.41 -5.56
CA ALA A 117 -6.26 7.33 -5.56
C ALA A 117 -5.73 6.52 -6.76
N TRP A 118 -6.35 5.40 -7.09
CA TRP A 118 -5.93 4.56 -8.23
C TRP A 118 -6.33 5.12 -9.59
N VAL A 119 -7.54 5.69 -9.72
CA VAL A 119 -7.98 6.37 -10.95
C VAL A 119 -7.03 7.52 -11.29
N GLU A 120 -6.75 8.38 -10.31
CA GLU A 120 -5.86 9.53 -10.51
C GLU A 120 -4.41 9.06 -10.77
N SER A 121 -3.94 8.03 -10.08
CA SER A 121 -2.61 7.47 -10.34
C SER A 121 -2.51 6.87 -11.76
N ALA A 122 -3.55 6.19 -12.26
CA ALA A 122 -3.58 5.66 -13.62
C ALA A 122 -3.63 6.79 -14.66
N ALA A 123 -4.35 7.87 -14.38
CA ALA A 123 -4.37 9.06 -15.24
C ALA A 123 -2.99 9.73 -15.29
N ALA A 124 -2.30 9.86 -14.15
CA ALA A 124 -0.93 10.37 -14.06
C ALA A 124 0.04 9.54 -14.90
N ASP A 125 0.01 8.21 -14.77
CA ASP A 125 0.90 7.32 -15.54
C ASP A 125 0.69 7.47 -17.05
N ARG A 126 -0.57 7.51 -17.52
CA ARG A 126 -0.87 7.72 -18.94
C ARG A 126 -0.39 9.08 -19.43
N ALA A 127 -0.51 10.12 -18.61
CA ALA A 127 -0.02 11.46 -18.94
C ALA A 127 1.52 11.51 -18.98
N TYR A 128 2.22 10.80 -18.08
CA TYR A 128 3.67 10.62 -18.17
C TYR A 128 4.10 9.83 -19.40
N ALA A 129 3.35 8.78 -19.78
CA ALA A 129 3.61 8.04 -21.01
C ALA A 129 3.42 8.93 -22.26
N ALA A 130 2.42 9.82 -22.24
CA ALA A 130 2.24 10.83 -23.28
C ALA A 130 3.39 11.84 -23.31
N TRP A 131 3.88 12.28 -22.15
CA TRP A 131 5.07 13.14 -22.08
C TRP A 131 6.31 12.47 -22.71
N ALA A 132 6.55 11.17 -22.42
CA ALA A 132 7.63 10.40 -23.04
C ALA A 132 7.58 10.43 -24.57
N ARG A 133 6.38 10.26 -25.15
CA ARG A 133 6.17 10.36 -26.60
C ARG A 133 6.38 11.77 -27.14
N GLU A 134 5.86 12.78 -26.46
CA GLU A 134 5.94 14.17 -26.92
C GLU A 134 7.37 14.69 -26.97
N VAL A 135 8.22 14.27 -26.04
CA VAL A 135 9.64 14.67 -26.02
C VAL A 135 10.52 13.76 -26.90
N ALA A 136 9.98 12.67 -27.46
CA ALA A 136 10.75 11.77 -28.31
C ALA A 136 11.33 12.51 -29.52
N GLY A 137 12.65 12.42 -29.71
CA GLY A 137 13.37 13.09 -30.81
C GLY A 137 13.72 14.56 -30.56
N ILE A 138 13.17 15.20 -29.52
CA ILE A 138 13.50 16.59 -29.12
C ILE A 138 14.05 16.70 -27.69
N CYS A 139 14.19 15.56 -26.99
CA CYS A 139 14.57 15.52 -25.60
C CYS A 139 16.02 15.97 -25.39
N VAL A 140 16.19 16.98 -24.54
CA VAL A 140 17.49 17.40 -23.97
C VAL A 140 17.31 17.47 -22.45
N PRO A 141 18.18 16.86 -21.62
CA PRO A 141 18.01 16.90 -20.17
C PRO A 141 18.18 18.32 -19.59
N PRO A 142 17.31 18.75 -18.66
CA PRO A 142 16.09 18.07 -18.23
C PRO A 142 15.02 18.13 -19.32
N ALA A 143 14.28 17.03 -19.50
CA ALA A 143 13.29 16.91 -20.55
C ALA A 143 12.31 18.11 -20.60
N PRO A 144 11.95 18.59 -21.81
CA PRO A 144 11.08 19.76 -21.96
C PRO A 144 9.73 19.59 -21.25
N THR A 145 9.25 20.65 -20.59
CA THR A 145 7.88 20.68 -20.06
C THR A 145 6.88 20.77 -21.20
N THR A 146 5.87 19.90 -21.15
CA THR A 146 4.76 19.85 -22.09
C THR A 146 3.42 19.88 -21.37
N SER A 147 2.31 20.01 -22.11
CA SER A 147 0.96 19.87 -21.54
C SER A 147 0.76 18.53 -20.83
N SER A 148 1.29 17.43 -21.39
CA SER A 148 1.17 16.11 -20.78
C SER A 148 1.96 16.00 -19.47
N SER A 149 3.15 16.61 -19.38
CA SER A 149 3.90 16.65 -18.11
C SER A 149 3.15 17.42 -17.01
N LEU A 150 2.50 18.55 -17.36
CA LEU A 150 1.71 19.33 -16.41
C LEU A 150 0.46 18.56 -15.95
N LEU A 151 -0.22 17.88 -16.88
CA LEU A 151 -1.37 17.04 -16.59
C LEU A 151 -1.00 15.85 -15.67
N ALA A 152 0.16 15.22 -15.92
CA ALA A 152 0.66 14.15 -15.07
C ALA A 152 0.89 14.62 -13.62
N GLN A 153 1.43 15.83 -13.46
CA GLN A 153 1.65 16.43 -12.16
C GLN A 153 0.35 16.78 -11.44
N GLN A 154 -0.65 17.27 -12.18
CA GLN A 154 -1.98 17.53 -11.62
C GLN A 154 -2.60 16.25 -11.06
N HIS A 155 -2.70 15.19 -11.87
CA HIS A 155 -3.23 13.90 -11.43
C HIS A 155 -2.42 13.29 -10.27
N SER A 156 -1.09 13.48 -10.26
CA SER A 156 -0.24 13.01 -9.15
C SER A 156 -0.58 13.70 -7.82
N VAL A 157 -0.92 15.00 -7.85
CA VAL A 157 -1.37 15.73 -6.66
C VAL A 157 -2.73 15.24 -6.20
N GLU A 158 -3.69 15.09 -7.11
CA GLU A 158 -5.04 14.60 -6.79
C GLU A 158 -4.99 13.17 -6.22
N ALA A 159 -4.17 12.29 -6.82
CA ALA A 159 -3.89 10.97 -6.29
C ALA A 159 -3.30 11.03 -4.86
N THR A 160 -2.32 11.90 -4.62
CA THR A 160 -1.67 12.04 -3.31
C THR A 160 -2.66 12.43 -2.23
N VAL A 161 -3.57 13.35 -2.52
CA VAL A 161 -4.63 13.77 -1.58
C VAL A 161 -5.53 12.57 -1.24
N ALA A 162 -6.01 11.83 -2.25
CA ALA A 162 -6.86 10.66 -2.04
C ALA A 162 -6.14 9.55 -1.25
N LYS A 163 -4.86 9.28 -1.53
CA LYS A 163 -4.04 8.32 -0.76
C LYS A 163 -3.93 8.71 0.70
N GLN A 164 -3.73 9.99 1.00
CA GLN A 164 -3.67 10.48 2.37
C GLN A 164 -5.00 10.32 3.11
N GLN A 165 -6.12 10.60 2.43
CA GLN A 165 -7.46 10.41 2.99
C GLN A 165 -7.73 8.94 3.28
N PHE A 166 -7.46 8.04 2.31
CA PHE A 166 -7.57 6.61 2.50
C PHE A 166 -6.74 6.12 3.69
N VAL A 167 -5.46 6.51 3.76
CA VAL A 167 -4.53 6.04 4.80
C VAL A 167 -4.93 6.54 6.19
N ALA A 168 -5.48 7.75 6.29
CA ALA A 168 -6.01 8.24 7.56
C ALA A 168 -7.15 7.34 8.08
N SER A 169 -8.11 7.01 7.21
CA SER A 169 -9.22 6.10 7.53
C SER A 169 -8.73 4.68 7.83
N TRP A 170 -7.85 4.14 6.98
CA TRP A 170 -7.25 2.82 7.15
C TRP A 170 -6.53 2.70 8.49
N ASN A 171 -5.64 3.64 8.82
CA ASN A 171 -4.83 3.56 10.04
C ASN A 171 -5.66 3.70 11.31
N ASP A 172 -6.79 4.41 11.27
CA ASP A 172 -7.72 4.42 12.40
C ASP A 172 -8.36 3.04 12.61
N LEU A 173 -8.86 2.43 11.53
CA LEU A 173 -9.46 1.09 11.56
C LEU A 173 -8.43 0.01 11.90
N ALA A 174 -7.23 0.08 11.35
CA ALA A 174 -6.15 -0.86 11.59
C ALA A 174 -5.80 -0.91 13.09
N ARG A 175 -5.73 0.24 13.77
CA ARG A 175 -5.55 0.28 15.23
C ARG A 175 -6.71 -0.35 15.99
N ARG A 176 -7.96 -0.09 15.58
CA ARG A 176 -9.16 -0.65 16.23
C ARG A 176 -9.27 -2.16 16.07
N TYR A 177 -8.84 -2.70 14.93
CA TYR A 177 -9.02 -4.10 14.56
C TYR A 177 -7.73 -4.95 14.60
N GLY A 178 -6.59 -4.37 15.00
CA GLY A 178 -5.32 -5.09 15.16
C GLY A 178 -4.64 -5.46 13.84
N LEU A 179 -4.71 -4.58 12.84
CA LEU A 179 -4.05 -4.74 11.53
C LEU A 179 -2.82 -3.84 11.42
N ALA A 180 -1.97 -4.10 10.43
CA ALA A 180 -0.82 -3.26 10.14
C ALA A 180 -1.25 -1.88 9.60
N SER A 181 -0.55 -0.83 10.01
CA SER A 181 -0.69 0.48 9.41
C SER A 181 -0.10 0.51 8.00
N ARG A 182 -0.61 1.42 7.18
CA ARG A 182 -0.16 1.68 5.81
C ARG A 182 0.29 3.14 5.67
N SER A 183 1.08 3.41 4.65
CA SER A 183 1.52 4.73 4.23
C SER A 183 0.95 5.07 2.85
N ALA A 184 0.81 6.36 2.54
CA ALA A 184 0.28 6.81 1.23
C ALA A 184 1.13 6.30 0.06
N ASP A 185 2.39 6.06 0.36
CA ASP A 185 3.43 5.54 -0.50
C ASP A 185 3.23 4.07 -0.93
N GLU A 186 2.36 3.33 -0.21
CA GLU A 186 1.99 1.93 -0.48
C GLU A 186 0.63 1.80 -1.20
N ILE A 187 -0.05 2.91 -1.44
CA ILE A 187 -1.38 2.97 -2.08
C ILE A 187 -1.22 3.23 -3.57
#